data_AF-A0A820LV10-F1
#
_entry.id   AF-A0A820LV10-F1
#
_cell.length_a   1.000
_cell.length_b   1.000
_cell.length_c   1.000
_cell.angle_alpha   90.00
_cell.angle_beta   90.00
_cell.angle_gamma   90.00
#
_symmetry.space_group_name_H-M   'P 1'
#
loop_
_entity.id
_entity.type
_entity.pdbx_description
1 polymer ?
#
loop_
_entity_poly.entity_id
_entity_poly.type
_entity_poly.pdbx_seq_one_letter_code
_entity_poly.pdbx_strand_id
1 'polypeptide(L)'
;MIKTKAYQDLGTVNPLEPLVERTNNFLYGLWYNKHITQKQYEKLKVNKEEAELAHLYFLPKAHKPGTPLRPIMSGLKSPTIEISRWLDSLLRPLFDRLAMNTTVKNGLQLIQQVERWSATCLTPATSFVTMDVTDLYTMIPQEGGVAAIKKLMEAFGLRQIDGFKKEIILALTRFAITNNYFYLDGSYYKQIRGGAMGSPLTLTIANAYMFFVERPISKWANRTCSLYYRYIDDLFIMSNVHADILKGLVKFWNRLDNNIVFSECIGHTAEYLDVKLENRGGKLVSEVYH
;
A
#
# COMPACT_ATOMS: atom_id res chain seq x y z
N MET A 1 0.92 13.86 -12.34
CA MET A 1 -0.56 13.76 -12.44
C MET A 1 -1.04 13.09 -13.72
N ILE A 2 -0.48 13.41 -14.90
CA ILE A 2 -0.97 12.87 -16.20
C ILE A 2 -0.71 11.36 -16.36
N LYS A 3 0.45 10.87 -15.89
CA LYS A 3 0.93 9.48 -16.13
C LYS A 3 -0.09 8.40 -15.80
N THR A 4 -0.82 8.53 -14.69
CA THR A 4 -1.70 7.46 -14.18
C THR A 4 -3.19 7.71 -14.43
N LYS A 5 -3.56 8.90 -14.94
CA LYS A 5 -4.96 9.37 -15.05
C LYS A 5 -5.74 9.23 -13.74
N ALA A 6 -5.05 9.31 -12.60
CA ALA A 6 -5.63 9.07 -11.28
C ALA A 6 -6.38 10.27 -10.73
N TYR A 7 -6.26 11.44 -11.37
CA TYR A 7 -6.78 12.71 -10.89
C TYR A 7 -7.67 13.35 -11.95
N GLN A 8 -8.79 13.91 -11.49
CA GLN A 8 -9.70 14.73 -12.25
C GLN A 8 -9.52 16.18 -11.82
N ASP A 9 -9.28 17.06 -12.78
CA ASP A 9 -9.28 18.52 -12.57
C ASP A 9 -10.72 19.02 -12.41
N LEU A 10 -10.96 19.82 -11.38
CA LEU A 10 -12.25 20.42 -11.05
C LEU A 10 -12.27 21.94 -11.30
N GLY A 11 -11.15 22.53 -11.72
CA GLY A 11 -11.00 23.97 -11.89
C GLY A 11 -10.87 24.71 -10.55
N THR A 12 -11.35 25.95 -10.50
CA THR A 12 -11.06 26.91 -9.43
C THR A 12 -12.11 26.95 -8.31
N VAL A 13 -13.18 26.16 -8.41
CA VAL A 13 -14.25 26.15 -7.39
C VAL A 13 -13.83 25.26 -6.23
N ASN A 14 -13.73 25.84 -5.03
CA ASN A 14 -13.29 25.14 -3.83
C ASN A 14 -14.31 24.07 -3.38
N PRO A 15 -13.96 22.76 -3.40
CA PRO A 15 -14.88 21.69 -3.02
C PRO A 15 -14.96 21.43 -1.51
N LEU A 16 -14.26 22.20 -0.67
CA LEU A 16 -14.15 21.95 0.77
C LEU A 16 -15.50 21.91 1.48
N GLU A 17 -16.32 22.94 1.32
CA GLU A 17 -17.60 23.04 2.01
C GLU A 17 -18.56 21.91 1.62
N PRO A 18 -18.79 21.63 0.31
CA PRO A 18 -19.56 20.45 -0.11
C PRO A 18 -18.99 19.12 0.40
N LEU A 19 -17.66 19.00 0.55
CA LEU A 19 -17.02 17.79 1.08
C LEU A 19 -17.26 17.63 2.58
N VAL A 20 -17.17 18.71 3.36
CA VAL A 20 -17.46 18.70 4.80
C VAL A 20 -18.92 18.31 5.04
N GLU A 21 -19.85 18.95 4.33
CA GLU A 21 -21.28 18.64 4.44
C GLU A 21 -21.58 17.20 4.08
N ARG A 22 -21.06 16.72 2.95
CA ARG A 22 -21.22 15.32 2.53
C ARG A 22 -20.68 14.34 3.57
N THR A 23 -19.53 14.63 4.15
CA THR A 23 -18.92 13.76 5.16
C THR A 23 -19.75 13.71 6.44
N ASN A 24 -20.17 14.87 6.94
CA ASN A 24 -21.00 14.94 8.14
C ASN A 24 -22.38 14.32 7.92
N ASN A 25 -23.01 14.52 6.76
CA ASN A 25 -24.29 13.90 6.41
C ASN A 25 -24.17 12.37 6.34
N PHE A 26 -23.09 11.85 5.75
CA PHE A 26 -22.83 10.42 5.71
C PHE A 26 -22.70 9.83 7.13
N LEU A 27 -21.89 10.45 7.98
CA LEU A 27 -21.68 10.00 9.36
C LEU A 27 -22.94 10.13 10.22
N TYR A 28 -23.70 11.22 10.05
CA TYR A 28 -24.99 11.41 10.70
C TYR A 28 -25.97 10.31 10.31
N GLY A 29 -26.03 9.94 9.02
CA GLY A 29 -26.85 8.82 8.56
C GLY A 29 -26.49 7.50 9.25
N LEU A 30 -25.19 7.21 9.43
CA LEU A 30 -24.76 6.02 10.18
C LEU A 30 -25.20 6.06 11.64
N TRP A 31 -25.08 7.22 12.28
CA TRP A 31 -25.47 7.40 13.68
C TRP A 31 -26.98 7.32 13.89
N TYR A 32 -27.76 8.05 13.07
CA TYR A 32 -29.21 8.08 13.13
C TYR A 32 -29.82 6.68 12.95
N ASN A 33 -29.25 5.88 12.05
CA ASN A 33 -29.66 4.48 11.82
C ASN A 33 -29.05 3.48 12.81
N LYS A 34 -28.42 3.96 13.89
CA LYS A 34 -27.82 3.15 14.97
C LYS A 34 -26.75 2.16 14.48
N HIS A 35 -26.05 2.48 13.39
CA HIS A 35 -24.90 1.71 12.92
C HIS A 35 -23.61 2.05 13.69
N ILE A 36 -23.55 3.24 14.29
CA ILE A 36 -22.45 3.70 15.14
C ILE A 36 -23.02 4.36 16.40
N THR A 37 -22.25 4.32 17.48
CA THR A 37 -22.59 4.96 18.76
C THR A 37 -22.39 6.47 18.71
N GLN A 38 -22.96 7.21 19.68
CA GLN A 38 -22.70 8.65 19.86
C GLN A 38 -21.20 8.96 19.95
N LYS A 39 -20.46 8.19 20.76
CA LYS A 39 -19.02 8.37 20.94
C LYS A 39 -18.23 8.18 19.63
N GLN A 40 -18.62 7.18 18.83
CA GLN A 40 -18.00 6.94 17.53
C GLN A 40 -18.33 8.06 16.54
N TYR A 41 -19.57 8.54 16.52
CA TYR A 41 -19.98 9.68 15.70
C TYR A 41 -19.20 10.95 16.05
N GLU A 42 -19.10 11.28 17.34
CA GLU A 42 -18.35 12.46 17.81
C GLU A 42 -16.86 12.40 17.48
N LYS A 43 -16.27 11.21 17.47
CA LYS A 43 -14.87 11.00 17.08
C LYS A 43 -14.65 11.14 15.56
N LEU A 44 -15.64 10.78 14.75
CA LEU A 44 -15.50 10.73 13.29
C LEU A 44 -15.99 12.00 12.59
N LYS A 45 -16.93 12.75 13.19
CA LYS A 45 -17.52 13.95 12.59
C LYS A 45 -16.45 15.01 12.32
N VAL A 46 -16.65 15.79 11.27
CA VAL A 46 -15.74 16.84 10.84
C VAL A 46 -16.09 18.15 11.55
N ASN A 47 -15.10 18.77 12.18
CA ASN A 47 -15.20 20.16 12.63
C ASN A 47 -15.04 21.08 11.41
N LYS A 48 -16.11 21.81 11.03
CA LYS A 48 -16.11 22.70 9.85
C LYS A 48 -15.08 23.84 9.98
N GLU A 49 -14.80 24.29 11.20
CA GLU A 49 -13.88 25.41 11.46
C GLU A 49 -12.40 25.01 11.33
N GLU A 50 -12.10 23.72 11.47
CA GLU A 50 -10.73 23.18 11.42
C GLU A 50 -10.42 22.45 10.11
N ALA A 51 -11.45 22.20 9.28
CA ALA A 51 -11.31 21.41 8.07
C ALA A 51 -10.58 22.18 6.96
N GLU A 52 -9.62 21.54 6.32
CA GLU A 52 -8.87 22.07 5.19
C GLU A 52 -8.73 21.00 4.10
N LEU A 53 -8.61 21.41 2.84
CA LEU A 53 -8.28 20.44 1.78
C LEU A 53 -6.84 19.99 1.90
N ALA A 54 -6.57 18.79 1.37
CA ALA A 54 -5.19 18.33 1.31
C ALA A 54 -4.38 19.22 0.35
N HIS A 55 -3.08 19.35 0.63
CA HIS A 55 -2.14 20.03 -0.25
C HIS A 55 -1.14 19.01 -0.79
N LEU A 56 -0.88 19.07 -2.10
CA LEU A 56 0.13 18.24 -2.74
C LEU A 56 1.48 18.97 -2.70
N TYR A 57 2.50 18.31 -2.16
CA TYR A 57 3.89 18.77 -2.21
C TYR A 57 4.80 17.62 -2.67
N PHE A 58 6.07 17.93 -2.93
CA PHE A 58 7.01 16.96 -3.48
C PHE A 58 8.24 16.81 -2.60
N LEU A 59 8.67 15.57 -2.37
CA LEU A 59 9.92 15.24 -1.69
C LEU A 59 10.93 14.65 -2.68
N PRO A 60 12.20 15.08 -2.69
CA PRO A 60 13.21 14.49 -3.56
C PRO A 60 13.57 13.05 -3.13
N LYS A 61 13.68 12.13 -4.08
CA LYS A 61 14.28 10.81 -3.87
C LYS A 61 15.80 10.90 -4.11
N ALA A 62 16.55 11.44 -3.15
CA ALA A 62 17.98 11.72 -3.27
C ALA A 62 18.84 10.47 -3.60
N HIS A 63 18.36 9.27 -3.25
CA HIS A 63 19.03 7.99 -3.51
C HIS A 63 18.80 7.43 -4.93
N LYS A 64 17.95 8.04 -5.77
CA LYS A 64 17.70 7.57 -7.15
C LYS A 64 18.37 8.51 -8.17
N PRO A 65 18.99 8.00 -9.25
CA PRO A 65 19.59 8.84 -10.29
C PRO A 65 18.61 9.88 -10.83
N GLY A 66 19.07 11.12 -10.99
CA GLY A 66 18.22 12.24 -11.43
C GLY A 66 17.27 12.80 -10.37
N THR A 67 17.37 12.34 -9.11
CA THR A 67 16.62 12.84 -7.93
C THR A 67 15.12 13.04 -8.21
N PRO A 68 14.40 12.00 -8.67
CA PRO A 68 12.99 12.12 -9.01
C PRO A 68 12.15 12.55 -7.80
N LEU A 69 11.11 13.34 -8.05
CA LEU A 69 10.21 13.83 -7.02
C LEU A 69 9.14 12.79 -6.64
N ARG A 70 8.91 12.64 -5.33
CA ARG A 70 7.81 11.85 -4.75
C ARG A 70 6.67 12.79 -4.35
N PRO A 71 5.48 12.69 -4.96
CA PRO A 71 4.32 13.45 -4.50
C PRO A 71 3.86 12.97 -3.12
N ILE A 72 3.52 13.90 -2.23
CA ILE A 72 2.93 13.64 -0.91
C ILE A 72 1.70 14.53 -0.74
N MET A 73 0.61 13.92 -0.29
CA MET A 73 -0.65 14.57 0.03
C MET A 73 -0.69 14.86 1.53
N SER A 74 -0.48 16.12 1.92
CA SER A 74 -0.68 16.57 3.29
C SER A 74 -2.17 16.79 3.53
N GLY A 75 -2.83 15.85 4.21
CA GLY A 75 -4.28 15.88 4.45
C GLY A 75 -4.67 15.78 5.92
N LEU A 76 -3.85 16.28 6.85
CA LEU A 76 -4.04 16.10 8.30
C LEU A 76 -5.35 16.72 8.84
N LYS A 77 -5.91 17.68 8.11
CA LYS A 77 -7.18 18.37 8.38
C LYS A 77 -8.26 18.07 7.34
N SER A 78 -8.00 17.08 6.46
CA SER A 78 -8.98 16.71 5.43
C SER A 78 -10.25 16.15 6.05
N PRO A 79 -11.44 16.39 5.47
CA PRO A 79 -12.69 15.87 6.02
C PRO A 79 -12.74 14.35 6.22
N THR A 80 -11.90 13.57 5.50
CA THR A 80 -11.84 12.11 5.60
C THR A 80 -10.73 11.58 6.53
N ILE A 81 -9.96 12.45 7.19
CA ILE A 81 -8.77 12.04 7.94
C ILE A 81 -9.09 11.17 9.16
N GLU A 82 -10.10 11.52 9.94
CA GLU A 82 -10.47 10.76 11.15
C GLU A 82 -11.04 9.38 10.78
N ILE A 83 -11.82 9.31 9.71
CA ILE A 83 -12.27 8.03 9.13
C ILE A 83 -11.05 7.19 8.71
N SER A 84 -10.07 7.80 8.04
CA SER A 84 -8.87 7.11 7.57
C SER A 84 -8.01 6.59 8.73
N ARG A 85 -7.77 7.42 9.76
CA ARG A 85 -7.00 7.05 10.96
C ARG A 85 -7.67 5.92 11.73
N TRP A 86 -8.99 6.04 11.93
CA TRP A 86 -9.75 5.01 12.62
C TRP A 86 -9.74 3.68 11.85
N LEU A 87 -10.02 3.70 10.54
CA LEU A 87 -9.97 2.47 9.72
C LEU A 87 -8.58 1.83 9.71
N ASP A 88 -7.50 2.62 9.57
CA ASP A 88 -6.13 2.08 9.65
C ASP A 88 -5.88 1.39 11.01
N SER A 89 -6.28 2.02 12.12
CA SER A 89 -6.12 1.45 13.46
C SER A 89 -6.82 0.09 13.65
N LEU A 90 -7.90 -0.15 12.90
CA LEU A 90 -8.63 -1.42 12.95
C LEU A 90 -8.08 -2.45 11.96
N LEU A 91 -7.73 -2.03 10.75
CA LEU A 91 -7.45 -2.93 9.63
C LEU A 91 -5.97 -3.30 9.55
N ARG A 92 -5.07 -2.40 9.94
CA ARG A 92 -3.62 -2.65 9.89
C ARG A 92 -3.18 -3.83 10.76
N PRO A 93 -3.65 -4.00 12.00
CA PRO A 93 -3.30 -5.18 12.80
C PRO A 93 -3.75 -6.51 12.17
N LEU A 94 -4.87 -6.51 11.43
CA LEU A 94 -5.33 -7.69 10.70
C LEU A 94 -4.40 -8.01 9.54
N PHE A 95 -4.02 -7.00 8.76
CA PHE A 95 -3.05 -7.16 7.68
C PHE A 95 -1.70 -7.66 8.21
N ASP A 96 -1.16 -7.01 9.24
CA ASP A 96 0.15 -7.35 9.82
C ASP A 96 0.18 -8.81 10.28
N ARG A 97 -0.91 -9.30 10.87
CA ARG A 97 -1.05 -10.71 11.27
C ARG A 97 -1.15 -11.65 10.07
N LEU A 98 -1.94 -11.29 9.06
CA LEU A 98 -2.19 -12.13 7.89
C LEU A 98 -0.94 -12.27 7.00
N ALA A 99 -0.15 -11.20 6.91
CA ALA A 99 1.01 -11.09 6.03
C ALA A 99 2.35 -11.28 6.75
N MET A 100 2.35 -11.71 8.02
CA MET A 100 3.55 -11.76 8.87
C MET A 100 4.69 -12.63 8.30
N ASN A 101 4.36 -13.63 7.49
CA ASN A 101 5.34 -14.55 6.90
C ASN A 101 5.82 -14.14 5.50
N THR A 102 5.20 -13.12 4.90
CA THR A 102 5.50 -12.65 3.54
C THR A 102 5.93 -11.20 3.50
N THR A 103 6.02 -10.54 4.65
CA THR A 103 6.43 -9.13 4.77
C THR A 103 7.55 -8.96 5.78
N VAL A 104 8.39 -7.96 5.52
CA VAL A 104 9.43 -7.51 6.45
C VAL A 104 9.17 -6.05 6.82
N LYS A 105 9.71 -5.60 7.95
CA LYS A 105 9.48 -4.24 8.47
C LYS A 105 10.68 -3.30 8.29
N ASN A 106 11.89 -3.85 8.15
CA ASN A 106 13.13 -3.10 8.00
C ASN A 106 14.27 -4.02 7.52
N GLY A 107 15.40 -3.41 7.16
CA GLY A 107 16.61 -4.12 6.72
C GLY A 107 17.19 -5.09 7.76
N LEU A 108 17.07 -4.80 9.06
CA LEU A 108 17.54 -5.70 10.11
C LEU A 108 16.78 -7.03 10.12
N GLN A 109 15.45 -6.97 10.05
CA GLN A 109 14.61 -8.17 9.95
C GLN A 109 14.93 -8.94 8.67
N LEU A 110 15.15 -8.24 7.54
CA LEU A 110 15.54 -8.87 6.28
C LEU A 110 16.84 -9.66 6.44
N ILE A 111 17.91 -9.04 6.95
CA ILE A 111 19.23 -9.68 7.10
C ILE A 111 19.11 -10.98 7.89
N GLN A 112 18.41 -10.96 9.02
CA GLN A 112 18.21 -12.16 9.84
C GLN A 112 17.53 -13.31 9.07
N GLN A 113 16.55 -13.02 8.22
CA GLN A 113 15.87 -14.04 7.42
C GLN A 113 16.74 -14.52 6.26
N VAL A 114 17.46 -13.60 5.61
CA VAL A 114 18.35 -13.90 4.49
C VAL A 114 19.53 -14.75 4.95
N GLU A 115 20.16 -14.45 6.09
CA GLU A 115 21.24 -15.25 6.68
C GLU A 115 20.76 -16.65 7.02
N ARG A 116 19.58 -16.77 7.65
CA ARG A 116 18.99 -18.06 8.01
C ARG A 116 18.73 -18.93 6.79
N TRP A 117 18.13 -18.37 5.74
CA TRP A 117 17.89 -19.09 4.50
C TRP A 117 19.20 -19.45 3.81
N SER A 118 20.19 -18.54 3.83
CA SER A 118 21.47 -18.73 3.16
C SER A 118 22.30 -19.85 3.78
N ALA A 119 22.19 -20.06 5.08
CA ALA A 119 22.90 -21.13 5.80
C ALA A 119 22.58 -22.54 5.26
N THR A 120 21.42 -22.73 4.63
CA THR A 120 20.97 -24.05 4.15
C THR A 120 20.68 -24.11 2.66
N CYS A 121 20.39 -22.98 2.02
CA CYS A 121 19.88 -22.96 0.65
C CYS A 121 20.72 -22.14 -0.35
N LEU A 122 21.66 -21.31 0.09
CA LEU A 122 22.46 -20.48 -0.81
C LEU A 122 23.46 -21.34 -1.59
N THR A 123 23.54 -21.09 -2.89
CA THR A 123 24.48 -21.75 -3.82
C THR A 123 25.13 -20.70 -4.72
N PRO A 124 26.23 -21.01 -5.42
CA PRO A 124 26.79 -20.11 -6.42
C PRO A 124 25.79 -19.71 -7.53
N ALA A 125 24.77 -20.53 -7.79
CA ALA A 125 23.75 -20.27 -8.79
C ALA A 125 22.55 -19.44 -8.27
N THR A 126 22.47 -19.17 -6.95
CA THR A 126 21.36 -18.41 -6.39
C THR A 126 21.30 -17.01 -6.99
N SER A 127 20.14 -16.69 -7.56
CA SER A 127 19.81 -15.38 -8.09
C SER A 127 18.98 -14.59 -7.06
N PHE A 128 19.25 -13.30 -6.98
CA PHE A 128 18.47 -12.33 -6.23
C PHE A 128 17.58 -11.57 -7.23
N VAL A 129 16.31 -11.43 -6.89
CA VAL A 129 15.32 -10.71 -7.67
C VAL A 129 14.74 -9.62 -6.81
N THR A 130 14.86 -8.38 -7.27
CA THR A 130 14.09 -7.26 -6.72
C THR A 130 13.00 -6.88 -7.71
N MET A 131 11.82 -6.52 -7.21
CA MET A 131 10.75 -5.97 -8.03
C MET A 131 10.14 -4.75 -7.35
N ASP A 132 10.01 -3.64 -8.08
CA ASP A 132 9.33 -2.41 -7.64
C ASP A 132 7.96 -2.34 -8.32
N VAL A 133 6.91 -2.05 -7.54
CA VAL A 133 5.56 -1.83 -8.06
C VAL A 133 5.39 -0.38 -8.52
N THR A 134 5.21 -0.19 -9.82
CA THR A 134 5.08 1.15 -10.41
C THR A 134 3.81 1.86 -9.94
N ASP A 135 3.97 3.04 -9.35
CA ASP A 135 2.90 4.00 -9.03
C ASP A 135 1.75 3.41 -8.17
N LEU A 136 2.07 2.45 -7.27
CA LEU A 136 1.13 1.63 -6.49
C LEU A 136 -0.11 2.39 -6.00
N TYR A 137 0.09 3.48 -5.24
CA TYR A 137 -1.01 4.23 -4.60
C TYR A 137 -1.98 4.88 -5.58
N THR A 138 -1.56 5.16 -6.82
CA THR A 138 -2.41 5.77 -7.85
C THR A 138 -3.00 4.76 -8.83
N MET A 139 -2.48 3.52 -8.84
CA MET A 139 -2.89 2.50 -9.79
C MET A 139 -3.97 1.56 -9.24
N ILE A 140 -4.06 1.38 -7.91
CA ILE A 140 -5.08 0.54 -7.29
C ILE A 140 -6.50 1.04 -7.64
N PRO A 141 -7.37 0.21 -8.22
CA PRO A 141 -8.78 0.57 -8.40
C PRO A 141 -9.46 0.77 -7.04
N GLN A 142 -10.25 1.83 -6.88
CA GLN A 142 -10.87 2.16 -5.59
C GLN A 142 -11.76 1.02 -5.06
N GLU A 143 -12.63 0.45 -5.90
CA GLU A 143 -13.43 -0.73 -5.55
C GLU A 143 -12.57 -1.99 -5.36
N GLY A 144 -11.44 -2.11 -6.07
CA GLY A 144 -10.47 -3.17 -5.85
C GLY A 144 -9.86 -3.10 -4.46
N GLY A 145 -9.54 -1.90 -3.98
CA GLY A 145 -9.08 -1.63 -2.63
C GLY A 145 -10.13 -1.99 -1.57
N VAL A 146 -11.39 -1.58 -1.77
CA VAL A 146 -12.51 -1.96 -0.88
C VAL A 146 -12.71 -3.47 -0.85
N ALA A 147 -12.64 -4.14 -2.00
CA ALA A 147 -12.72 -5.60 -2.09
C ALA A 147 -11.55 -6.30 -1.39
N ALA A 148 -10.35 -5.72 -1.41
CA ALA A 148 -9.20 -6.24 -0.66
C ALA A 148 -9.44 -6.17 0.86
N ILE A 149 -10.01 -5.08 1.37
CA ILE A 149 -10.41 -4.97 2.79
C ILE A 149 -11.49 -6.00 3.14
N LYS A 150 -12.48 -6.22 2.26
CA LYS A 150 -13.47 -7.27 2.44
C LYS A 150 -12.82 -8.65 2.58
N LYS A 151 -11.92 -9.01 1.64
CA LYS A 151 -11.18 -10.28 1.68
C LYS A 151 -10.31 -10.41 2.92
N LEU A 152 -9.70 -9.32 3.37
CA LEU A 152 -8.90 -9.28 4.61
C LEU A 152 -9.75 -9.65 5.82
N MET A 153 -10.94 -9.06 5.97
CA MET A 153 -11.86 -9.40 7.06
C MET A 153 -12.38 -10.84 6.97
N GLU A 154 -12.69 -11.29 5.75
CA GLU A 154 -13.18 -12.65 5.49
C GLU A 154 -12.12 -13.72 5.80
N ALA A 155 -10.83 -13.43 5.60
CA ALA A 155 -9.73 -14.31 5.97
C ALA A 155 -9.68 -14.61 7.48
N PHE A 156 -10.26 -13.74 8.31
CA PHE A 156 -10.39 -13.93 9.76
C PHE A 156 -11.82 -14.31 10.18
N GLY A 157 -12.75 -14.51 9.24
CA GLY A 157 -14.16 -14.80 9.54
C GLY A 157 -14.88 -13.66 10.26
N LEU A 158 -14.40 -12.42 10.15
CA LEU A 158 -14.92 -11.28 10.91
C LEU A 158 -16.22 -10.73 10.31
N ARG A 159 -17.26 -10.65 11.13
CA ARG A 159 -18.53 -9.97 10.79
C ARG A 159 -18.57 -8.53 11.27
N GLN A 160 -17.74 -8.18 12.26
CA GLN A 160 -17.64 -6.84 12.83
C GLN A 160 -16.26 -6.62 13.46
N ILE A 161 -15.86 -5.36 13.63
CA ILE A 161 -14.66 -4.92 14.36
C ILE A 161 -15.05 -3.70 15.18
N ASP A 162 -14.70 -3.67 16.47
CA ASP A 162 -14.97 -2.54 17.37
C ASP A 162 -16.46 -2.11 17.39
N GLY A 163 -17.37 -3.09 17.27
CA GLY A 163 -18.81 -2.85 17.19
C GLY A 163 -19.34 -2.39 15.82
N PHE A 164 -18.46 -2.13 14.84
CA PHE A 164 -18.87 -1.79 13.48
C PHE A 164 -19.05 -3.05 12.64
N LYS A 165 -20.23 -3.22 12.04
CA LYS A 165 -20.49 -4.30 11.09
C LYS A 165 -19.58 -4.16 9.87
N LYS A 166 -19.22 -5.30 9.27
CA LYS A 166 -18.40 -5.38 8.05
C LYS A 166 -18.89 -4.43 6.96
N GLU A 167 -20.20 -4.36 6.74
CA GLU A 167 -20.81 -3.53 5.70
C GLU A 167 -20.55 -2.03 5.94
N ILE A 168 -20.53 -1.61 7.21
CA ILE A 168 -20.24 -0.22 7.61
C ILE A 168 -18.76 0.10 7.44
N ILE A 169 -17.87 -0.84 7.80
CA ILE A 169 -16.43 -0.70 7.57
C ILE A 169 -16.13 -0.54 6.08
N LEU A 170 -16.76 -1.36 5.23
CA LEU A 170 -16.61 -1.26 3.78
C LEU A 170 -17.20 0.03 3.21
N ALA A 171 -18.33 0.51 3.75
CA ALA A 171 -18.91 1.79 3.36
C ALA A 171 -18.00 2.96 3.74
N LEU A 172 -17.45 2.99 4.96
CA LEU A 172 -16.48 3.99 5.41
C LEU A 172 -15.20 3.94 4.57
N THR A 173 -14.70 2.74 4.27
CA THR A 173 -13.51 2.54 3.42
C THR A 173 -13.74 3.14 2.02
N ARG A 174 -14.88 2.81 1.39
CA ARG A 174 -15.27 3.37 0.10
C ARG A 174 -15.42 4.88 0.16
N PHE A 175 -16.06 5.40 1.20
CA PHE A 175 -16.25 6.83 1.38
C PHE A 175 -14.91 7.56 1.46
N ALA A 176 -13.99 7.08 2.30
CA ALA A 176 -12.68 7.69 2.50
C ALA A 176 -11.82 7.67 1.22
N ILE A 177 -11.79 6.56 0.49
CA ILE A 177 -10.95 6.46 -0.73
C ILE A 177 -11.51 7.27 -1.92
N THR A 178 -12.83 7.46 -2.01
CA THR A 178 -13.48 8.16 -3.14
C THR A 178 -13.65 9.66 -2.93
N ASN A 179 -13.46 10.17 -1.71
CA ASN A 179 -13.62 11.59 -1.36
C ASN A 179 -12.28 12.25 -1.00
N ASN A 180 -11.25 11.98 -1.81
CA ASN A 180 -9.94 12.62 -1.71
C ASN A 180 -9.87 13.82 -2.67
N TYR A 181 -9.80 15.02 -2.10
CA TYR A 181 -9.71 16.28 -2.84
C TYR A 181 -8.50 17.08 -2.36
N PHE A 182 -7.87 17.80 -3.27
CA PHE A 182 -6.70 18.61 -2.97
C PHE A 182 -6.57 19.82 -3.87
N TYR A 183 -5.77 20.77 -3.40
CA TYR A 183 -5.38 21.94 -4.16
C TYR A 183 -3.94 21.80 -4.68
N LEU A 184 -3.74 22.16 -5.94
CA LEU A 184 -2.41 22.27 -6.55
C LEU A 184 -2.44 23.36 -7.62
N ASP A 185 -1.50 24.31 -7.51
CA ASP A 185 -1.19 25.28 -8.56
C ASP A 185 -2.42 25.97 -9.18
N GLY A 186 -3.26 26.58 -8.34
CA GLY A 186 -4.43 27.33 -8.80
C GLY A 186 -5.68 26.50 -9.10
N SER A 187 -5.58 25.16 -9.11
CA SER A 187 -6.73 24.29 -9.39
C SER A 187 -7.00 23.26 -8.28
N TYR A 188 -8.26 22.85 -8.18
CA TYR A 188 -8.71 21.77 -7.31
C TYR A 188 -8.82 20.47 -8.08
N TYR A 189 -8.45 19.38 -7.42
CA TYR A 189 -8.43 18.05 -8.02
C TYR A 189 -9.16 17.06 -7.15
N LYS A 190 -9.80 16.08 -7.80
CA LYS A 190 -10.32 14.87 -7.15
C LYS A 190 -9.48 13.68 -7.56
N GLN A 191 -9.10 12.84 -6.59
CA GLN A 191 -8.52 11.55 -6.90
C GLN A 191 -9.62 10.52 -7.24
N ILE A 192 -9.59 10.03 -8.47
CA ILE A 192 -10.58 9.09 -9.03
C ILE A 192 -10.04 7.67 -9.16
N ARG A 193 -8.73 7.48 -8.98
CA ARG A 193 -8.07 6.16 -8.93
C ARG A 193 -7.04 6.14 -7.81
N GLY A 194 -6.91 4.99 -7.15
CA GLY A 194 -6.01 4.86 -6.02
C GLY A 194 -6.51 5.60 -4.77
N GLY A 195 -5.60 5.81 -3.82
CA GLY A 195 -5.83 6.57 -2.61
C GLY A 195 -4.79 7.68 -2.40
N ALA A 196 -5.10 8.62 -1.52
CA ALA A 196 -4.23 9.76 -1.25
C ALA A 196 -2.90 9.31 -0.63
N MET A 197 -1.78 9.62 -1.30
CA MET A 197 -0.44 9.32 -0.80
C MET A 197 -0.17 10.11 0.49
N GLY A 198 -0.25 9.46 1.65
CA GLY A 198 -0.15 10.12 2.96
C GLY A 198 -1.36 9.87 3.86
N SER A 199 -2.47 9.37 3.30
CA SER A 199 -3.57 8.84 4.11
C SER A 199 -3.15 7.51 4.76
N PRO A 200 -3.29 7.34 6.09
CA PRO A 200 -3.00 6.08 6.78
C PRO A 200 -3.73 4.89 6.17
N LEU A 201 -5.03 5.06 5.89
CA LEU A 201 -5.87 4.02 5.29
C LEU A 201 -5.38 3.60 3.90
N THR A 202 -4.86 4.54 3.11
CA THR A 202 -4.37 4.22 1.75
C THR A 202 -3.20 3.24 1.80
N LEU A 203 -2.32 3.36 2.80
CA LEU A 203 -1.26 2.38 3.05
C LEU A 203 -1.84 0.99 3.39
N THR A 204 -2.82 0.93 4.28
CA THR A 204 -3.48 -0.33 4.65
C THR A 204 -4.14 -1.00 3.45
N ILE A 205 -4.86 -0.23 2.64
CA ILE A 205 -5.54 -0.70 1.43
C ILE A 205 -4.51 -1.22 0.42
N ALA A 206 -3.43 -0.47 0.18
CA ALA A 206 -2.39 -0.88 -0.76
C ALA A 206 -1.72 -2.19 -0.34
N ASN A 207 -1.40 -2.31 0.94
CA ASN A 207 -0.83 -3.53 1.51
C ASN A 207 -1.77 -4.72 1.42
N ALA A 208 -3.06 -4.54 1.74
CA ALA A 208 -4.07 -5.58 1.62
C ALA A 208 -4.28 -6.00 0.16
N TYR A 209 -4.35 -5.03 -0.77
CA TYR A 209 -4.49 -5.29 -2.20
C TYR A 209 -3.31 -6.12 -2.73
N MET A 210 -2.09 -5.65 -2.47
CA MET A 210 -0.87 -6.35 -2.86
C MET A 210 -0.79 -7.75 -2.28
N PHE A 211 -1.20 -7.94 -1.02
CA PHE A 211 -1.20 -9.27 -0.40
C PHE A 211 -2.02 -10.30 -1.16
N PHE A 212 -3.15 -9.91 -1.76
CA PHE A 212 -3.95 -10.83 -2.56
C PHE A 212 -3.38 -11.01 -3.98
N VAL A 213 -2.85 -9.95 -4.59
CA VAL A 213 -2.21 -10.01 -5.92
C VAL A 213 -0.96 -10.90 -5.89
N GLU A 214 -0.15 -10.81 -4.83
CA GLU A 214 1.14 -11.49 -4.73
C GLU A 214 1.05 -12.95 -4.25
N ARG A 215 -0.13 -13.44 -3.87
CA ARG A 215 -0.29 -14.83 -3.38
C ARG A 215 0.25 -15.89 -4.33
N PRO A 216 0.07 -15.80 -5.67
CA PRO A 216 0.67 -16.77 -6.58
C PRO A 216 2.21 -16.74 -6.53
N ILE A 217 2.81 -15.57 -6.33
CA ILE A 217 4.27 -15.36 -6.25
C ILE A 217 4.81 -16.01 -4.98
N SER A 218 4.24 -15.68 -3.82
CA SER A 218 4.69 -16.26 -2.54
C SER A 218 4.45 -17.77 -2.45
N LYS A 219 3.36 -18.29 -3.04
CA LYS A 219 3.13 -19.74 -3.17
C LYS A 219 4.16 -20.41 -4.06
N TRP A 220 4.53 -19.78 -5.18
CA TRP A 220 5.58 -20.29 -6.05
C TRP A 220 6.93 -20.31 -5.32
N ALA A 221 7.26 -19.25 -4.59
CA ALA A 221 8.51 -19.17 -3.84
C ALA A 221 8.60 -20.29 -2.81
N ASN A 222 7.53 -20.51 -2.02
CA ASN A 222 7.47 -21.59 -1.06
C ASN A 222 7.62 -22.99 -1.70
N ARG A 223 7.00 -23.23 -2.85
CA ARG A 223 7.10 -24.51 -3.58
C ARG A 223 8.48 -24.80 -4.15
N THR A 224 9.26 -23.76 -4.41
CA THR A 224 10.60 -23.85 -5.00
C THR A 224 11.71 -23.67 -3.97
N CYS A 225 11.36 -23.67 -2.67
CA CYS A 225 12.27 -23.36 -1.57
C CYS A 225 12.99 -22.00 -1.72
N SER A 226 12.38 -21.06 -2.43
CA SER A 226 12.88 -19.69 -2.60
C SER A 226 12.46 -18.82 -1.41
N LEU A 227 13.32 -17.86 -1.03
CA LEU A 227 12.96 -16.83 -0.05
C LEU A 227 12.09 -15.77 -0.71
N TYR A 228 11.04 -15.29 -0.03
CA TYR A 228 10.17 -14.23 -0.54
C TYR A 228 9.79 -13.27 0.58
N TYR A 229 9.98 -11.96 0.35
CA TYR A 229 9.45 -10.91 1.21
C TYR A 229 9.02 -9.69 0.41
N ARG A 230 8.02 -8.97 0.94
CA ARG A 230 7.60 -7.66 0.45
C ARG A 230 7.71 -6.60 1.55
N TYR A 231 8.03 -5.39 1.15
CA TYR A 231 7.93 -4.17 1.93
C TYR A 231 7.17 -3.14 1.10
N ILE A 232 5.90 -2.92 1.43
CA ILE A 232 5.01 -1.98 0.72
C ILE A 232 4.99 -2.28 -0.80
N ASP A 233 5.72 -1.51 -1.60
CA ASP A 233 5.85 -1.57 -3.07
C ASP A 233 7.07 -2.34 -3.57
N ASP A 234 8.03 -2.67 -2.69
CA ASP A 234 9.24 -3.42 -3.03
C ASP A 234 9.09 -4.91 -2.68
N LEU A 235 9.41 -5.80 -3.61
CA LEU A 235 9.44 -7.25 -3.43
C LEU A 235 10.88 -7.76 -3.58
N PHE A 236 11.21 -8.79 -2.82
CA PHE A 236 12.52 -9.42 -2.80
C PHE A 236 12.40 -10.95 -2.83
N ILE A 237 13.18 -11.59 -3.70
CA ILE A 237 13.24 -13.06 -3.83
C ILE A 237 14.69 -13.53 -3.91
N MET A 238 15.02 -14.60 -3.21
CA MET A 238 16.24 -15.38 -3.44
C MET A 238 15.87 -16.76 -3.93
N SER A 239 16.41 -17.18 -5.08
CA SER A 239 16.01 -18.44 -5.72
C SER A 239 17.19 -19.14 -6.39
N ASN A 240 17.20 -20.46 -6.30
CA ASN A 240 18.11 -21.33 -7.07
C ASN A 240 17.56 -21.65 -8.48
N VAL A 241 16.38 -21.12 -8.83
CA VAL A 241 15.83 -21.23 -10.18
C VAL A 241 16.64 -20.37 -11.15
N HIS A 242 16.90 -20.90 -12.35
CA HIS A 242 17.69 -20.22 -13.37
C HIS A 242 17.12 -18.83 -13.72
N ALA A 243 18.00 -17.85 -13.90
CA ALA A 243 17.64 -16.44 -14.09
C ALA A 243 16.68 -16.22 -15.28
N ASP A 244 16.81 -16.96 -16.38
CA ASP A 244 15.90 -16.83 -17.53
C ASP A 244 14.48 -17.33 -17.25
N ILE A 245 14.33 -18.34 -16.39
CA ILE A 245 13.02 -18.79 -15.92
C ILE A 245 12.42 -17.72 -15.01
N LEU A 246 13.22 -17.11 -14.12
CA LEU A 246 12.76 -15.99 -13.27
C LEU A 246 12.27 -14.81 -14.12
N LYS A 247 13.00 -14.41 -15.17
CA LYS A 247 12.55 -13.38 -16.13
C LYS A 247 11.20 -13.76 -16.77
N GLY A 248 11.05 -15.02 -17.18
CA GLY A 248 9.78 -15.52 -17.74
C GLY A 248 8.63 -15.47 -16.72
N LEU A 249 8.90 -15.78 -15.46
CA LEU A 249 7.93 -15.74 -14.37
C LEU A 249 7.50 -14.31 -14.05
N VAL A 250 8.42 -13.34 -14.00
CA VAL A 250 8.05 -11.93 -13.79
C VAL A 250 7.13 -11.44 -14.91
N LYS A 251 7.43 -11.77 -16.18
CA LYS A 251 6.53 -11.46 -17.31
C LYS A 251 5.15 -12.08 -17.16
N PHE A 252 5.06 -13.27 -16.55
CA PHE A 252 3.78 -13.90 -16.22
C PHE A 252 3.10 -13.22 -15.03
N TRP A 253 3.82 -12.85 -13.97
CA TRP A 253 3.28 -12.17 -12.80
C TRP A 253 2.72 -10.78 -13.14
N ASN A 254 3.32 -10.08 -14.10
CA ASN A 254 2.80 -8.85 -14.68
C ASN A 254 1.44 -9.00 -15.40
N ARG A 255 0.93 -10.23 -15.55
CA ARG A 255 -0.42 -10.51 -16.08
C ARG A 255 -1.42 -10.92 -15.01
N LEU A 256 -1.02 -11.00 -13.74
CA LEU A 256 -1.92 -11.39 -12.64
C LEU A 256 -2.95 -10.31 -12.33
N ASP A 257 -2.59 -9.04 -12.52
CA ASP A 257 -3.46 -7.89 -12.27
C ASP A 257 -3.11 -6.76 -13.24
N ASN A 258 -4.09 -6.27 -13.99
CA ASN A 258 -3.90 -5.20 -14.98
C ASN A 258 -3.51 -3.83 -14.38
N ASN A 259 -3.59 -3.69 -13.06
CA ASN A 259 -3.26 -2.46 -12.34
C ASN A 259 -1.88 -2.51 -11.68
N ILE A 260 -1.25 -3.67 -11.60
CA ILE A 260 0.04 -3.85 -10.93
C ILE A 260 1.08 -4.17 -11.98
N VAL A 261 2.13 -3.35 -12.02
CA VAL A 261 3.27 -3.54 -12.90
C VAL A 261 4.52 -3.62 -12.05
N PHE A 262 5.18 -4.77 -12.12
CA PHE A 262 6.47 -5.05 -11.53
C PHE A 262 7.58 -4.69 -12.52
N SER A 263 8.53 -3.87 -12.07
CA SER A 263 9.82 -3.68 -12.73
C SER A 263 10.86 -4.50 -12.00
N GLU A 264 11.54 -5.42 -12.68
CA GLU A 264 12.50 -6.33 -12.06
C GLU A 264 13.98 -5.97 -12.28
N CYS A 265 14.80 -6.33 -11.31
CA CYS A 265 16.24 -6.51 -11.46
C CYS A 265 16.60 -7.93 -10.99
N ILE A 266 17.36 -8.66 -11.80
CA ILE A 266 17.76 -10.05 -11.53
C ILE A 266 19.27 -10.15 -11.66
N GLY A 267 19.94 -10.64 -10.62
CA GLY A 267 21.38 -10.83 -10.64
C GLY A 267 21.88 -11.56 -9.40
N HIS A 268 23.17 -11.43 -9.11
CA HIS A 268 23.79 -11.95 -7.89
C HIS A 268 23.99 -10.86 -6.82
N THR A 269 23.55 -9.64 -7.12
CA THR A 269 23.56 -8.49 -6.21
C THR A 269 22.18 -7.88 -6.22
N ALA A 270 21.71 -7.44 -5.05
CA ALA A 270 20.45 -6.74 -4.89
C ALA A 270 20.57 -5.65 -3.82
N GLU A 271 19.83 -4.57 -4.00
CA GLU A 271 19.65 -3.54 -3.00
C GLU A 271 18.19 -3.55 -2.56
N TYR A 272 17.95 -3.69 -1.25
CA TYR A 272 16.60 -3.78 -0.70
C TYR A 272 16.60 -3.33 0.77
N LEU A 273 15.75 -2.34 1.10
CA LEU A 273 15.64 -1.74 2.45
C LEU A 273 16.97 -1.27 3.02
N ASP A 274 17.72 -0.49 2.23
CA ASP A 274 19.03 0.07 2.59
C ASP A 274 20.11 -0.99 2.88
N VAL A 275 19.86 -2.25 2.48
CA VAL A 275 20.81 -3.35 2.55
C VAL A 275 21.22 -3.75 1.14
N LYS A 276 22.52 -3.75 0.89
CA LYS A 276 23.13 -4.40 -0.27
C LYS A 276 23.40 -5.85 0.07
N LEU A 277 22.92 -6.76 -0.77
CA LEU A 277 23.15 -8.20 -0.67
C LEU A 277 23.92 -8.67 -1.89
N GLU A 278 24.92 -9.51 -1.70
CA GLU A 278 25.73 -10.08 -2.77
C GLU A 278 25.98 -11.58 -2.53
N ASN A 279 25.81 -12.38 -3.59
CA ASN A 279 26.21 -13.78 -3.62
C ASN A 279 27.62 -13.91 -4.20
N ARG A 280 28.64 -14.03 -3.34
CA ARG A 280 30.03 -14.24 -3.74
C ARG A 280 30.35 -15.73 -3.81
N GLY A 281 29.90 -16.38 -4.88
CA GLY A 281 30.21 -17.79 -5.15
C GLY A 281 29.65 -18.75 -4.09
N GLY A 282 28.43 -18.51 -3.62
CA GLY A 282 27.78 -19.32 -2.57
C GLY A 282 27.99 -18.79 -1.16
N LYS A 283 28.64 -17.62 -1.00
CA LYS A 283 28.75 -16.91 0.28
C LYS A 283 27.95 -15.62 0.23
N LEU A 284 27.04 -15.46 1.19
CA LEU A 284 26.31 -14.21 1.37
C LEU A 284 27.26 -13.14 1.92
N VAL A 285 27.27 -11.98 1.27
CA VAL A 285 27.85 -10.74 1.79
C VAL A 285 26.74 -9.70 1.87
N SER A 286 26.66 -9.01 3.00
CA SER A 286 25.69 -7.94 3.22
C SER A 286 26.40 -6.67 3.70
N GLU A 287 25.96 -5.53 3.19
CA GLU A 287 26.43 -4.19 3.60
C GLU A 287 25.20 -3.31 3.86
N VAL A 288 25.21 -2.54 4.94
CA VAL A 288 24.15 -1.57 5.26
C VAL A 288 24.60 -0.20 4.81
N TYR A 289 23.80 0.48 3.98
CA TYR A 289 24.09 1.85 3.58
C TYR A 289 23.81 2.80 4.76
N HIS A 290 24.79 3.65 5.08
CA HIS A 290 24.68 4.74 6.07
C HIS A 290 24.26 6.05 5.41
#